data_AF-A0A261GEP8-F1
#
_entry.id   AF-A0A261GEP8-F1
#
_cell.length_a   1.000
_cell.length_b   1.000
_cell.length_c   1.000
_cell.angle_alpha   90.00
_cell.angle_beta   90.00
_cell.angle_gamma   90.00
#
_symmetry.space_group_name_H-M   'P 1'
#
loop_
_entity.id
_entity.type
_entity.pdbx_description
1 polymer ?
#
loop_
_entity_poly.entity_id
_entity_poly.type
_entity_poly.pdbx_seq_one_letter_code
_entity_poly.pdbx_strand_id
1 'polypeptide(L)'
;MKHSADEYNVLSYLLKKNAISYEKAIEWAYSQYTDEGIDQFVERISLASDVSEILEMISNNFQVYGEPDQDFLVGEAASKYSNAQISLYDAVARILFDLDLELPEEERQELYIAEDYFGWHDQAEEEAVKHVQPIFSKYRPIYERAVAKFSV
;
A
#
# COMPACT_ATOMS: atom_id res chain seq x y z
N MET A 1 -6.10 -11.32 17.39
CA MET A 1 -4.93 -11.78 16.59
C MET A 1 -3.76 -10.83 16.85
N LYS A 2 -2.51 -11.30 16.90
CA LYS A 2 -1.35 -10.40 17.11
C LYS A 2 -0.71 -10.06 15.77
N HIS A 3 -0.61 -8.77 15.47
CA HIS A 3 0.02 -8.29 14.23
C HIS A 3 1.53 -8.11 14.38
N SER A 4 2.26 -8.24 13.28
CA SER A 4 3.71 -8.00 13.22
C SER A 4 4.04 -6.51 13.12
N ALA A 5 5.31 -6.16 13.34
CA ALA A 5 5.80 -4.79 13.12
C ALA A 5 5.58 -4.35 11.67
N ASP A 6 5.81 -5.24 10.69
CA ASP A 6 5.60 -4.94 9.27
C ASP A 6 4.13 -4.67 8.95
N GLU A 7 3.21 -5.40 9.58
CA GLU A 7 1.77 -5.15 9.44
C GLU A 7 1.37 -3.79 10.04
N TYR A 8 1.92 -3.43 11.21
CA TYR A 8 1.69 -2.11 11.78
C TYR A 8 2.36 -0.98 10.99
N ASN A 9 3.43 -1.26 10.24
CA ASN A 9 4.00 -0.33 9.27
C ASN A 9 3.03 -0.05 8.13
N VAL A 10 2.37 -1.09 7.61
CA VAL A 10 1.29 -0.92 6.63
C VAL A 10 0.16 -0.07 7.20
N LEU A 11 -0.35 -0.37 8.40
CA LEU A 11 -1.42 0.43 9.02
C LEU A 11 -1.01 1.90 9.19
N SER A 12 0.22 2.14 9.66
CA SER A 12 0.77 3.49 9.80
C SER A 12 0.84 4.22 8.47
N TYR A 13 1.31 3.54 7.42
CA TYR A 13 1.37 4.10 6.07
C TYR A 13 -0.03 4.47 5.55
N LEU A 14 -1.00 3.56 5.70
CA LEU A 14 -2.37 3.78 5.24
C LEU A 14 -3.03 4.97 5.95
N LEU A 15 -2.81 5.11 7.26
CA LEU A 15 -3.27 6.26 8.04
C LEU A 15 -2.59 7.57 7.60
N LYS A 16 -1.26 7.58 7.44
CA LYS A 16 -0.51 8.76 6.98
C LYS A 16 -0.94 9.25 5.59
N LYS A 17 -1.31 8.34 4.69
CA LYS A 17 -1.77 8.66 3.33
C LYS A 17 -3.29 8.91 3.26
N ASN A 18 -4.02 8.88 4.38
CA ASN A 18 -5.47 8.95 4.44
C ASN A 18 -6.17 7.89 3.57
N ALA A 19 -5.54 6.72 3.39
CA ALA A 19 -6.14 5.57 2.70
C ALA A 19 -7.12 4.82 3.62
N ILE A 20 -6.93 4.92 4.94
CA ILE A 20 -7.87 4.49 5.98
C ILE A 20 -8.16 5.69 6.86
N SER A 21 -9.44 5.94 7.16
CA SER A 21 -9.83 7.01 8.09
C SER A 21 -9.62 6.59 9.55
N TYR A 22 -9.60 7.56 10.45
CA TYR A 22 -9.59 7.30 11.89
C TYR A 22 -10.73 6.36 12.29
N GLU A 23 -11.96 6.64 11.86
CA GLU A 23 -13.15 5.85 12.19
C GLU A 23 -12.99 4.41 11.70
N LYS A 24 -12.43 4.21 10.50
CA LYS A 24 -12.18 2.87 9.96
C LYS A 24 -11.11 2.12 10.75
N ALA A 25 -10.07 2.80 11.22
CA ALA A 25 -9.07 2.19 12.10
C ALA A 25 -9.66 1.80 13.46
N ILE A 26 -10.57 2.60 14.02
CA ILE A 26 -11.29 2.26 15.25
C ILE A 26 -12.26 1.09 15.04
N GLU A 27 -13.05 1.09 13.96
CA GLU A 27 -13.92 -0.02 13.57
C GLU A 27 -13.12 -1.32 13.42
N TRP A 28 -11.96 -1.25 12.77
CA TRP A 28 -11.05 -2.37 12.65
C TRP A 28 -10.57 -2.85 14.03
N ALA A 29 -10.13 -1.96 14.91
CA ALA A 29 -9.69 -2.34 16.26
C ALA A 29 -10.82 -3.05 17.04
N TYR A 30 -12.06 -2.58 16.91
CA TYR A 30 -13.23 -3.25 17.49
C TYR A 30 -13.54 -4.61 16.86
N SER A 31 -13.32 -4.76 15.55
CA SER A 31 -13.51 -6.06 14.86
C SER A 31 -12.56 -7.16 15.37
N GLN A 32 -11.47 -6.79 16.04
CA GLN A 32 -10.50 -7.74 16.61
C GLN A 32 -10.92 -8.30 17.97
N TYR A 33 -12.03 -7.84 18.57
CA TYR A 33 -12.54 -8.37 19.83
C TYR A 33 -13.11 -9.78 19.61
N THR A 34 -12.66 -10.73 20.43
CA THR A 34 -13.15 -12.12 20.41
C THR A 34 -13.66 -12.52 21.79
N ASP A 35 -14.37 -13.64 21.87
CA ASP A 35 -14.81 -14.23 23.15
C ASP A 35 -13.63 -14.57 24.08
N GLU A 36 -12.43 -14.76 23.52
CA GLU A 36 -11.18 -15.01 24.26
C GLU A 36 -10.46 -13.71 24.68
N GLY A 37 -11.02 -12.55 24.34
CA GLY A 37 -10.46 -11.23 24.59
C GLY A 37 -9.81 -10.60 23.36
N ILE A 38 -9.03 -9.54 23.60
CA ILE A 38 -8.33 -8.76 22.57
C ILE A 38 -6.85 -8.57 22.96
N ASP A 39 -5.99 -8.40 21.97
CA ASP A 39 -4.63 -7.95 22.19
C ASP A 39 -4.61 -6.54 22.81
N GLN A 40 -3.89 -6.37 23.92
CA GLN A 40 -3.86 -5.11 24.67
C GLN A 40 -3.41 -3.90 23.84
N PHE A 41 -2.57 -4.11 22.82
CA PHE A 41 -2.16 -3.01 21.94
C PHE A 41 -3.31 -2.59 21.02
N VAL A 42 -4.04 -3.53 20.44
CA VAL A 42 -5.22 -3.24 19.60
C VAL A 42 -6.32 -2.57 20.42
N GLU A 43 -6.52 -2.99 21.68
CA GLU A 43 -7.43 -2.30 22.61
C GLU A 43 -7.03 -0.84 22.85
N ARG A 44 -5.74 -0.51 22.91
CA ARG A 44 -5.32 0.90 23.02
C ARG A 44 -5.64 1.70 21.77
N ILE A 45 -5.56 1.08 20.57
CA ILE A 45 -5.97 1.73 19.32
C ILE A 45 -7.44 2.12 19.37
N SER A 46 -8.33 1.24 19.88
CA SER A 46 -9.78 1.56 19.96
C SER A 46 -10.09 2.71 20.92
N LEU A 47 -9.15 3.06 21.81
CA LEU A 47 -9.25 4.14 22.78
C LEU A 47 -8.49 5.41 22.36
N ALA A 48 -7.79 5.40 21.22
CA ALA A 48 -7.11 6.58 20.70
C ALA A 48 -8.11 7.69 20.41
N SER A 49 -7.66 8.94 20.47
CA SER A 49 -8.49 10.13 20.22
C SER A 49 -8.43 10.59 18.77
N ASP A 50 -7.31 10.32 18.09
CA ASP A 50 -7.06 10.70 16.71
C ASP A 50 -6.00 9.80 16.03
N VAL A 51 -5.76 10.05 14.73
CA VAL A 51 -4.75 9.34 13.94
C VAL A 51 -3.33 9.54 14.46
N SER A 52 -3.01 10.72 15.01
CA SER A 52 -1.65 11.03 15.46
C SER A 52 -1.29 10.18 16.68
N GLU A 53 -2.23 10.01 17.61
CA GLU A 53 -2.07 9.12 18.76
C GLU A 53 -1.87 7.66 18.33
N ILE A 54 -2.64 7.18 17.34
CA ILE A 54 -2.46 5.82 16.79
C ILE A 54 -1.06 5.65 16.20
N LEU A 55 -0.60 6.61 15.40
CA LEU A 55 0.72 6.58 14.79
C LEU A 55 1.83 6.60 15.84
N GLU A 56 1.72 7.45 16.86
CA GLU A 56 2.68 7.52 17.96
C GLU A 56 2.76 6.18 18.72
N MET A 57 1.60 5.58 19.03
CA MET A 57 1.55 4.27 19.68
C MET A 57 2.23 3.19 18.85
N ILE A 58 1.96 3.13 17.55
CA ILE A 58 2.60 2.15 16.66
C ILE A 58 4.11 2.36 16.64
N SER A 59 4.56 3.60 16.42
CA SER A 59 5.99 3.92 16.36
C SER A 59 6.72 3.58 17.66
N ASN A 60 6.14 3.90 18.81
CA ASN A 60 6.76 3.62 20.11
C ASN A 60 6.83 2.13 20.45
N ASN A 61 5.81 1.36 20.07
CA ASN A 61 5.71 -0.05 20.43
C ASN A 61 6.45 -0.98 19.45
N PHE A 62 6.50 -0.63 18.17
CA PHE A 62 7.02 -1.49 17.11
C PHE A 62 8.27 -0.93 16.42
N GLN A 63 8.73 0.27 16.80
CA GLN A 63 9.89 0.94 16.21
C GLN A 63 9.76 1.16 14.71
N VAL A 64 8.53 1.46 14.28
CA VAL A 64 8.19 1.62 12.88
C VAL A 64 8.18 3.10 12.51
N TYR A 65 9.11 3.49 11.65
CA TYR A 65 9.32 4.88 11.23
C TYR A 65 9.41 5.07 9.71
N GLY A 66 9.56 3.98 8.95
CA GLY A 66 9.79 3.99 7.50
C GLY A 66 8.52 3.86 6.66
N GLU A 67 8.73 3.59 5.37
CA GLU A 67 7.68 3.16 4.45
C GLU A 67 7.56 1.62 4.47
N PRO A 68 6.44 1.04 4.00
CA PRO A 68 6.33 -0.38 3.72
C PRO A 68 7.36 -0.86 2.70
N ASP A 69 7.45 -2.18 2.53
CA ASP A 69 8.35 -2.77 1.54
C ASP A 69 8.03 -2.32 0.10
N GLN A 70 9.03 -2.47 -0.77
CA GLN A 70 8.94 -2.03 -2.16
C GLN A 70 7.81 -2.75 -2.92
N ASP A 71 7.60 -4.04 -2.64
CA ASP A 71 6.56 -4.86 -3.27
C ASP A 71 5.16 -4.31 -2.96
N PHE A 72 4.92 -3.86 -1.73
CA PHE A 72 3.70 -3.19 -1.30
C PHE A 72 3.50 -1.87 -2.04
N LEU A 73 4.56 -1.06 -2.19
CA LEU A 73 4.48 0.25 -2.86
C LEU A 73 4.21 0.12 -4.37
N VAL A 74 4.83 -0.86 -5.05
CA VAL A 74 4.46 -1.20 -6.43
C VAL A 74 3.02 -1.69 -6.51
N GLY A 75 2.61 -2.54 -5.55
CA GLY A 75 1.25 -3.03 -5.46
C GLY A 75 0.22 -1.93 -5.26
N GLU A 76 0.55 -0.87 -4.51
CA GLU A 76 -0.30 0.31 -4.33
C GLU A 76 -0.54 1.01 -5.67
N ALA A 77 0.52 1.31 -6.43
CA ALA A 77 0.41 1.94 -7.75
C ALA A 77 -0.42 1.08 -8.73
N ALA A 78 -0.16 -0.23 -8.76
CA ALA A 78 -0.91 -1.18 -9.58
C ALA A 78 -2.40 -1.23 -9.19
N SER A 79 -2.72 -1.22 -7.89
CA SER A 79 -4.11 -1.21 -7.42
C SER A 79 -4.83 0.10 -7.74
N LYS A 80 -4.15 1.25 -7.59
CA LYS A 80 -4.72 2.56 -7.96
C LYS A 80 -5.04 2.65 -9.45
N TYR A 81 -4.15 2.16 -10.31
CA TYR A 81 -4.43 2.06 -11.75
C TYR A 81 -5.62 1.15 -12.03
N SER A 82 -5.62 -0.06 -11.46
CA SER A 82 -6.69 -1.04 -11.66
C SER A 82 -8.08 -0.55 -11.20
N ASN A 83 -8.11 0.39 -10.25
CA ASN A 83 -9.34 1.01 -9.75
C ASN A 83 -9.63 2.37 -10.40
N ALA A 84 -8.96 2.70 -11.51
CA ALA A 84 -9.09 3.95 -12.26
C ALA A 84 -8.89 5.23 -11.41
N GLN A 85 -8.07 5.14 -10.35
CA GLN A 85 -7.73 6.28 -9.49
C GLN A 85 -6.59 7.12 -10.05
N ILE A 86 -5.72 6.50 -10.86
CA ILE A 86 -4.60 7.13 -11.57
C ILE A 86 -4.51 6.55 -12.99
N SER A 87 -3.88 7.28 -13.92
CA SER A 87 -3.61 6.77 -15.25
C SER A 87 -2.49 5.71 -15.24
N LEU A 88 -2.36 4.93 -16.32
CA LEU A 88 -1.24 3.99 -16.45
C LEU A 88 0.12 4.72 -16.42
N TYR A 89 0.21 5.86 -17.10
CA TYR A 89 1.40 6.70 -17.09
C TYR A 89 1.78 7.12 -15.67
N ASP A 90 0.82 7.65 -14.89
CA ASP A 90 1.08 8.07 -13.51
C ASP A 90 1.51 6.89 -12.62
N ALA A 91 0.93 5.70 -12.83
CA ALA A 91 1.31 4.51 -12.08
C ALA A 91 2.76 4.09 -12.39
N VAL A 92 3.15 4.09 -13.66
CA VAL A 92 4.50 3.76 -14.11
C VAL A 92 5.51 4.82 -13.65
N ALA A 93 5.21 6.10 -13.85
CA ALA A 93 6.07 7.21 -13.44
C ALA A 93 6.31 7.22 -11.93
N ARG A 94 5.27 6.96 -11.12
CA ARG A 94 5.40 6.83 -9.68
C ARG A 94 6.38 5.73 -9.28
N ILE A 95 6.29 4.55 -9.91
CA ILE A 95 7.17 3.42 -9.63
C ILE A 95 8.60 3.72 -10.04
N LEU A 96 8.81 4.33 -11.21
CA LEU A 96 10.15 4.58 -11.77
C LEU A 96 10.87 5.76 -11.12
N PHE A 97 10.14 6.82 -10.77
CA PHE A 97 10.76 8.12 -10.47
C PHE A 97 10.45 8.65 -9.07
N ASP A 98 9.28 8.32 -8.49
CA ASP A 98 8.89 8.87 -7.20
C ASP A 98 9.31 7.99 -6.01
N LEU A 99 9.31 6.67 -6.20
CA LEU A 99 9.43 5.70 -5.10
C LEU A 99 10.85 5.15 -4.88
N ASP A 100 11.82 5.49 -5.74
CA ASP A 100 13.24 5.04 -5.67
C ASP A 100 13.41 3.55 -5.33
N LEU A 101 12.69 2.69 -6.05
CA LEU A 101 12.59 1.25 -5.76
C LEU A 101 13.70 0.45 -6.43
N GLU A 102 14.26 -0.53 -5.71
CA GLU A 102 15.25 -1.49 -6.22
C GLU A 102 14.57 -2.68 -6.91
N LEU A 103 13.88 -2.41 -8.02
CA LEU A 103 13.23 -3.46 -8.80
C LEU A 103 14.24 -4.35 -9.53
N PRO A 104 13.90 -5.64 -9.77
CA PRO A 104 14.62 -6.49 -10.69
C PRO A 104 14.81 -5.79 -12.03
N GLU A 105 16.01 -5.92 -12.62
CA GLU A 105 16.36 -5.19 -13.83
C GLU A 105 15.37 -5.45 -14.98
N GLU A 106 14.93 -6.70 -15.13
CA GLU A 106 13.94 -7.10 -16.14
C GLU A 106 12.62 -6.32 -15.98
N GLU A 107 12.09 -6.22 -14.76
CA GLU A 107 10.83 -5.50 -14.49
C GLU A 107 11.00 -3.99 -14.67
N ARG A 108 12.15 -3.45 -14.26
CA ARG A 108 12.46 -2.04 -14.47
C ARG A 108 12.57 -1.70 -15.95
N GLN A 109 13.16 -2.57 -16.77
CA GLN A 109 13.26 -2.39 -18.21
C GLN A 109 11.87 -2.35 -18.86
N GLU A 110 10.99 -3.28 -18.51
CA GLU A 110 9.60 -3.30 -19.01
C GLU A 110 8.83 -2.03 -18.64
N LEU A 111 9.04 -1.48 -17.44
CA LEU A 111 8.44 -0.20 -17.03
C LEU A 111 8.98 0.99 -17.84
N TYR A 112 10.29 1.03 -18.12
CA TYR A 112 10.86 2.08 -19.00
C TYR A 112 10.33 1.97 -20.43
N ILE A 113 10.19 0.75 -20.97
CA ILE A 113 9.59 0.54 -22.29
C ILE A 113 8.14 1.06 -22.30
N ALA A 114 7.38 0.75 -21.25
CA ALA A 114 6.00 1.21 -21.11
C ALA A 114 5.90 2.74 -21.02
N GLU A 115 6.81 3.40 -20.31
CA GLU A 115 6.88 4.86 -20.19
C GLU A 115 7.17 5.52 -21.54
N ASP A 116 8.12 4.97 -22.32
CA ASP A 116 8.53 5.51 -23.62
C ASP A 116 7.38 5.53 -24.64
N TYR A 117 6.46 4.56 -24.60
CA TYR A 117 5.28 4.54 -25.48
C TYR A 117 4.41 5.80 -25.35
N PHE A 118 4.31 6.41 -24.17
CA PHE A 118 3.50 7.62 -23.95
C PHE A 118 4.08 8.86 -24.62
N GLY A 119 5.37 8.85 -25.00
CA GLY A 119 5.96 9.93 -25.77
C GLY A 119 5.61 9.86 -27.26
N TRP A 120 5.60 8.65 -27.85
CA TRP A 120 5.83 8.48 -29.29
C TRP A 120 4.77 7.65 -30.03
N HIS A 121 3.76 7.07 -29.35
CA HIS A 121 2.79 6.15 -29.96
C HIS A 121 1.34 6.65 -29.88
N ASP A 122 0.60 6.57 -30.99
CA ASP A 122 -0.82 7.01 -31.07
C ASP A 122 -1.75 6.17 -30.18
N GLN A 123 -1.36 4.92 -29.90
CA GLN A 123 -2.06 3.99 -28.99
C GLN A 123 -1.16 3.64 -27.79
N ALA A 124 -0.57 4.64 -27.16
CA ALA A 124 0.42 4.46 -26.09
C ALA A 124 -0.03 3.50 -24.98
N GLU A 125 -1.23 3.71 -24.43
CA GLU A 125 -1.73 2.91 -23.31
C GLU A 125 -1.92 1.43 -23.68
N GLU A 126 -2.44 1.14 -24.89
CA GLU A 126 -2.68 -0.24 -25.33
C GLU A 126 -1.38 -1.06 -25.44
N GLU A 127 -0.30 -0.44 -25.91
CA GLU A 127 1.01 -1.09 -25.97
C GLU A 127 1.69 -1.15 -24.60
N ALA A 128 1.66 -0.05 -23.84
CA ALA A 128 2.27 0.03 -22.50
C ALA A 128 1.68 -1.00 -21.53
N VAL A 129 0.36 -1.23 -21.56
CA VAL A 129 -0.29 -2.23 -20.69
C VAL A 129 0.34 -3.62 -20.88
N LYS A 130 0.72 -4.00 -22.11
CA LYS A 130 1.27 -5.34 -22.39
C LYS A 130 2.56 -5.61 -21.62
N HIS A 131 3.37 -4.57 -21.39
CA HIS A 131 4.63 -4.62 -20.66
C HIS A 131 4.41 -4.54 -19.14
N VAL A 132 3.45 -3.72 -18.69
CA VAL A 132 3.24 -3.44 -17.26
C VAL A 132 2.34 -4.48 -16.59
N GLN A 133 1.42 -5.11 -17.33
CA GLN A 133 0.41 -6.01 -16.76
C GLN A 133 1.01 -7.21 -16.00
N PRO A 134 2.09 -7.88 -16.45
CA PRO A 134 2.74 -8.94 -15.68
C PRO A 134 3.23 -8.47 -14.31
N ILE A 135 3.84 -7.29 -14.25
CA ILE A 135 4.35 -6.65 -13.02
C ILE A 135 3.17 -6.31 -12.10
N PHE A 136 2.15 -5.64 -12.62
CA PHE A 136 0.97 -5.25 -11.83
C PHE A 136 0.23 -6.48 -11.29
N SER A 137 0.11 -7.54 -12.09
CA SER A 137 -0.54 -8.78 -11.66
C SER A 137 0.24 -9.50 -10.54
N LYS A 138 1.57 -9.36 -10.52
CA LYS A 138 2.44 -9.90 -9.46
C LYS A 138 2.29 -9.12 -8.15
N TYR A 139 2.34 -7.79 -8.20
CA TYR A 139 2.44 -6.95 -7.00
C TYR A 139 1.10 -6.49 -6.42
N ARG A 140 0.07 -6.27 -7.27
CA ARG A 140 -1.25 -5.81 -6.80
C ARG A 140 -1.84 -6.67 -5.67
N PRO A 141 -1.81 -8.02 -5.75
CA PRO A 141 -2.34 -8.86 -4.67
C PRO A 141 -1.58 -8.77 -3.35
N ILE A 142 -0.33 -8.28 -3.35
CA ILE A 142 0.46 -8.08 -2.11
C ILE A 142 -0.14 -6.90 -1.34
N TYR A 143 -0.30 -5.76 -2.03
CA TYR A 143 -0.96 -4.59 -1.47
C TYR A 143 -2.40 -4.89 -1.02
N GLU A 144 -3.22 -5.48 -1.89
CA GLU A 144 -4.63 -5.73 -1.59
C GLU A 144 -4.81 -6.66 -0.37
N ARG A 145 -4.01 -7.71 -0.25
CA ARG A 145 -4.05 -8.61 0.92
C ARG A 145 -3.57 -7.91 2.19
N ALA A 146 -2.58 -7.03 2.09
CA ALA A 146 -2.08 -6.28 3.24
C ALA A 146 -3.11 -5.26 3.75
N VAL A 147 -3.76 -4.52 2.84
CA VAL A 147 -4.86 -3.60 3.17
C VAL A 147 -6.06 -4.35 3.74
N ALA A 148 -6.43 -5.50 3.16
CA ALA A 148 -7.58 -6.29 3.61
C ALA A 148 -7.49 -6.74 5.08
N LYS A 149 -6.29 -6.79 5.68
CA LYS A 149 -6.12 -7.09 7.11
C LYS A 149 -6.67 -5.99 8.02
N PHE A 150 -6.77 -4.77 7.51
CA PHE A 150 -7.21 -3.56 8.22
C PHE A 150 -8.59 -3.06 7.75
N SER A 151 -9.23 -3.79 6.85
CA SER A 151 -10.59 -3.54 6.39
C SER A 151 -11.59 -4.36 7.22
N VAL A 152 -12.77 -3.78 7.48
CA VAL A 152 -13.93 -4.42 8.10
C VAL A 152 -15.03 -4.62 7.08
#